data_AF-A0A3A9EFC4-F1
#
_entry.id   AF-A0A3A9EFC4-F1
#
_cell.length_a   1.000
_cell.length_b   1.000
_cell.length_c   1.000
_cell.angle_alpha   90.00
_cell.angle_beta   90.00
_cell.angle_gamma   90.00
#
_symmetry.space_group_name_H-M   'P 1'
#
loop_
_entity.id
_entity.type
_entity.pdbx_description
1 polymer ?
#
loop_
_entity_poly.entity_id
_entity_poly.type
_entity_poly.pdbx_seq_one_letter_code
_entity_poly.pdbx_strand_id
1 'polypeptide(L)'
;MSHWENAAVTDAGVDMLNDLLAGRKLTITSAWGGTQKAQDPEALASQTDVLGERKPLSLLDVEDVEDGKTVKVQIGNTGAEEDCTLHQIGIFARLDENPEGLLVKR
;
A
#
# COMPACT_ATOMS: atom_id res chain seq x y z
N MET A 1 9.06 20.47 -4.08
CA MET A 1 8.86 19.21 -3.36
C MET A 1 7.81 18.42 -4.12
N SER A 2 8.23 17.39 -4.84
CA SER A 2 7.32 16.43 -5.47
C SER A 2 6.54 15.74 -4.34
N HIS A 3 5.25 16.06 -4.24
CA HIS A 3 4.31 15.37 -3.37
C HIS A 3 3.58 14.34 -4.23
N TRP A 4 3.25 13.21 -3.63
CA TRP A 4 2.42 12.19 -4.28
C TRP A 4 1.02 12.78 -4.44
N GLU A 5 0.60 13.03 -5.68
CA GLU A 5 -0.58 13.84 -6.00
C GLU A 5 -1.91 13.15 -5.65
N ASN A 6 -1.94 11.82 -5.66
CA ASN A 6 -3.15 11.04 -5.45
C ASN A 6 -2.95 9.95 -4.39
N ALA A 7 -4.02 9.61 -3.69
CA ALA A 7 -4.07 8.48 -2.76
C ALA A 7 -5.48 7.90 -2.76
N ALA A 8 -5.57 6.57 -2.76
CA ALA A 8 -6.84 5.87 -2.65
C ALA A 8 -6.70 4.70 -1.67
N VAL A 9 -7.68 4.53 -0.80
CA VAL A 9 -7.95 3.23 -0.19
C VAL A 9 -8.62 2.39 -1.28
N THR A 10 -8.12 1.17 -1.49
CA THR A 10 -8.72 0.29 -2.51
C THR A 10 -10.06 -0.26 -2.05
N ASP A 11 -10.88 -0.78 -2.97
CA ASP A 11 -12.15 -1.40 -2.63
C ASP A 11 -11.94 -2.54 -1.62
N ALA A 12 -10.93 -3.39 -1.86
CA ALA A 12 -10.50 -4.42 -0.92
C ALA A 12 -10.03 -3.81 0.42
N GLY A 13 -9.34 -2.68 0.38
CA GLY A 13 -8.90 -1.98 1.57
C GLY A 13 -10.05 -1.38 2.40
N VAL A 14 -11.12 -0.89 1.75
CA VAL A 14 -12.32 -0.41 2.44
C VAL A 14 -12.99 -1.57 3.17
N ASP A 15 -13.15 -2.72 2.52
CA ASP A 15 -13.69 -3.92 3.16
C ASP A 15 -12.84 -4.35 4.37
N MET A 16 -11.51 -4.31 4.23
CA MET A 16 -10.58 -4.61 5.33
C MET A 16 -10.68 -3.65 6.51
N LEU A 17 -10.89 -2.36 6.27
CA LEU A 17 -11.07 -1.36 7.33
C LEU A 17 -12.44 -1.53 8.02
N ASN A 18 -13.49 -1.85 7.28
CA ASN A 18 -14.79 -2.17 7.86
C ASN A 18 -14.71 -3.39 8.78
N ASP A 19 -13.98 -4.43 8.35
CA ASP A 19 -13.73 -5.62 9.16
C ASP A 19 -12.90 -5.31 10.42
N LEU A 20 -11.92 -4.41 10.32
CA LEU A 20 -11.17 -3.91 11.48
C LEU A 20 -12.10 -3.23 12.50
N LEU A 21 -13.02 -2.38 12.05
CA LEU A 21 -14.02 -1.72 12.90
C LEU A 21 -15.01 -2.73 13.53
N ALA A 22 -15.26 -3.85 12.85
CA ALA A 22 -16.04 -4.96 13.40
C ALA A 22 -15.26 -5.82 14.43
N GLY A 23 -14.01 -5.46 14.74
CA GLY A 23 -13.17 -6.12 15.74
C GLY A 23 -12.26 -7.23 15.18
N ARG A 24 -12.17 -7.37 13.85
CA ARG A 24 -11.25 -8.34 13.22
C ARG A 24 -9.81 -7.83 13.20
N LYS A 25 -8.86 -8.75 13.14
CA LYS A 25 -7.44 -8.40 13.18
C LYS A 25 -6.93 -8.07 11.79
N LEU A 26 -6.72 -6.78 11.52
CA LEU A 26 -5.97 -6.34 10.34
C LEU A 26 -4.45 -6.33 10.63
N THR A 27 -3.65 -6.97 9.78
CA THR A 27 -2.19 -7.03 9.89
C THR A 27 -1.56 -6.53 8.60
N ILE A 28 -0.74 -5.47 8.67
CA ILE A 28 0.03 -5.00 7.51
C ILE A 28 1.17 -5.99 7.24
N THR A 29 1.28 -6.48 6.01
CA THR A 29 2.21 -7.56 5.65
C THR A 29 3.42 -7.05 4.88
N SER A 30 3.21 -6.14 3.93
CA SER A 30 4.28 -5.64 3.06
C SER A 30 3.95 -4.28 2.45
N ALA A 31 4.98 -3.62 1.91
CA ALA A 31 4.84 -2.43 1.07
C ALA A 31 5.65 -2.61 -0.21
N TRP A 32 5.08 -2.19 -1.34
CA TRP A 32 5.69 -2.34 -2.66
C TRP A 32 5.58 -1.04 -3.45
N GLY A 33 6.62 -0.72 -4.20
CA GLY A 33 6.61 0.35 -5.19
C GLY A 33 6.26 -0.20 -6.57
N GLY A 34 5.49 0.55 -7.36
CA GLY A 34 5.22 0.26 -8.77
C GLY A 34 5.97 1.21 -9.69
N THR A 35 6.51 0.69 -10.80
CA THR A 35 7.25 1.48 -11.80
C THR A 35 6.39 2.03 -12.92
N GLN A 36 5.09 1.75 -12.94
CA GLN A 36 4.16 2.31 -13.91
C GLN A 36 3.13 3.21 -13.25
N LYS A 37 2.77 4.30 -13.94
CA LYS A 37 1.71 5.21 -13.51
C LYS A 37 0.34 4.57 -13.78
N ALA A 38 -0.62 4.79 -12.89
CA ALA A 38 -2.02 4.51 -13.20
C ALA A 38 -2.45 5.42 -14.37
N GLN A 39 -3.13 4.85 -15.36
CA GLN A 39 -3.64 5.63 -16.49
C GLN A 39 -4.74 6.60 -16.06
N ASP A 40 -5.49 6.23 -15.01
CA ASP A 40 -6.59 7.01 -14.46
C ASP A 40 -6.49 7.04 -12.92
N PRO A 41 -6.45 8.22 -12.28
CA PRO A 41 -6.53 8.36 -10.83
C PRO A 41 -7.80 7.75 -10.22
N GLU A 42 -8.93 7.76 -10.94
CA GLU A 42 -10.19 7.19 -10.46
C GLU A 42 -10.14 5.65 -10.39
N ALA A 43 -9.28 5.03 -11.20
CA ALA A 43 -9.06 3.59 -11.20
C ALA A 43 -8.11 3.11 -10.08
N LEU A 44 -7.60 4.00 -9.21
CA LEU A 44 -6.72 3.58 -8.12
C LEU A 44 -7.44 2.69 -7.09
N ALA A 45 -8.73 2.95 -6.84
CA ALA A 45 -9.51 2.21 -5.85
C ALA A 45 -9.77 0.76 -6.27
N SER A 46 -9.99 0.49 -7.55
CA SER A 46 -10.30 -0.85 -8.05
C SER A 46 -9.06 -1.73 -8.30
N GLN A 47 -7.86 -1.19 -8.08
CA GLN A 47 -6.63 -1.95 -8.29
C GLN A 47 -6.36 -2.91 -7.13
N THR A 48 -5.84 -4.08 -7.46
CA THR A 48 -5.49 -5.13 -6.51
C THR A 48 -3.98 -5.28 -6.32
N ASP A 49 -3.18 -4.54 -7.09
CA ASP A 49 -1.72 -4.57 -7.06
C ASP A 49 -1.12 -3.22 -7.51
N VAL A 50 0.19 -3.04 -7.34
CA VAL A 50 0.98 -2.01 -8.00
C VAL A 50 1.17 -2.34 -9.49
N LEU A 51 1.33 -1.32 -10.31
CA LEU A 51 1.53 -1.49 -11.75
C LEU A 51 3.02 -1.52 -12.10
N GLY A 52 3.35 -2.33 -13.09
CA GLY A 52 4.72 -2.52 -13.56
C GLY A 52 5.52 -3.46 -12.68
N GLU A 53 6.80 -3.17 -12.53
CA GLU A 53 7.70 -3.97 -11.70
C GLU A 53 7.49 -3.63 -10.21
N ARG A 54 7.36 -4.66 -9.38
CA ARG A 54 7.33 -4.52 -7.92
C ARG A 54 8.73 -4.23 -7.41
N LYS A 55 8.93 -3.06 -6.81
CA LYS A 55 10.13 -2.73 -6.04
C LYS A 55 9.86 -2.90 -4.54
N PRO A 56 10.66 -3.68 -3.81
CA PRO A 56 10.44 -3.90 -2.39
C PRO A 56 10.63 -2.60 -1.62
N LEU A 57 9.69 -2.30 -0.72
CA LEU A 57 9.80 -1.20 0.24
C LEU A 57 9.90 -1.77 1.65
N SER A 58 10.52 -1.02 2.55
CA SER A 58 10.67 -1.44 3.95
C SER A 58 9.55 -0.85 4.80
N LEU A 59 8.85 -1.71 5.54
CA LEU A 59 7.96 -1.28 6.61
C LEU A 59 8.81 -0.94 7.84
N LEU A 60 8.88 0.34 8.20
CA LEU A 60 9.62 0.77 9.39
C LEU A 60 8.78 0.62 10.66
N ASP A 61 7.49 0.91 10.55
CA ASP A 61 6.61 0.98 11.70
C ASP A 61 5.15 0.81 11.29
N VAL A 62 4.38 0.19 12.18
CA VAL A 62 2.94 0.00 12.04
C VAL A 62 2.33 0.24 13.42
N GLU A 63 1.69 1.40 13.58
CA GLU A 63 1.06 1.81 14.83
C GLU A 63 -0.46 1.69 14.72
N ASP A 64 -1.08 1.09 15.73
CA ASP A 64 -2.54 1.11 15.90
C ASP A 64 -2.99 2.46 16.45
N VAL A 65 -4.00 3.06 15.80
CA VAL A 65 -4.65 4.30 16.25
C VAL A 65 -6.15 4.07 16.40
N GLU A 66 -6.85 4.97 17.09
CA GLU A 66 -8.25 4.79 17.51
C GLU A 66 -9.19 4.36 16.36
N ASP A 67 -9.01 4.93 15.17
CA ASP A 67 -9.84 4.64 13.97
C ASP A 67 -9.03 4.03 12.80
N GLY A 68 -7.90 3.37 13.06
CA GLY A 68 -7.13 2.75 11.98
C GLY A 68 -5.69 2.41 12.31
N LYS A 69 -4.81 2.54 11.31
CA LYS A 69 -3.38 2.26 11.45
C LYS A 69 -2.54 3.32 10.77
N THR A 70 -1.45 3.70 11.42
CA THR A 70 -0.39 4.52 10.82
C THR A 70 0.74 3.60 10.36
N VAL A 71 1.10 3.69 9.08
CA VAL A 71 2.17 2.88 8.47
C VAL A 71 3.31 3.78 8.03
N LYS A 72 4.51 3.53 8.55
CA LYS A 72 5.74 4.22 8.11
C LYS A 72 6.46 3.32 7.11
N VAL A 73 6.65 3.83 5.90
CA VAL A 73 7.36 3.14 4.83
C VAL A 73 8.64 3.87 4.50
N GLN A 74 9.73 3.11 4.36
CA GLN A 74 11.00 3.60 3.84
C GLN A 74 11.20 3.13 2.42
N ILE A 75 11.52 4.08 1.56
CA ILE A 75 12.04 3.82 0.22
C ILE A 75 13.56 3.82 0.33
N GLY A 76 14.16 2.66 0.16
CA GLY A 76 15.61 2.49 0.06
C GLY A 76 16.00 2.16 -1.38
N ASN A 77 17.11 2.72 -1.84
CA ASN A 77 17.75 2.33 -3.11
C ASN A 77 19.05 1.53 -2.88
N THR A 78 19.25 1.04 -1.66
CA THR A 78 20.48 0.36 -1.26
C THR A 78 20.59 -0.97 -2.01
N GLY A 79 21.60 -1.08 -2.88
CA GLY A 79 21.83 -2.26 -3.69
C GLY A 79 21.09 -2.28 -5.03
N ALA A 80 20.42 -1.19 -5.42
CA ALA A 80 19.91 -1.06 -6.79
C ALA A 80 21.07 -0.74 -7.74
N GLU A 81 21.20 -1.54 -8.78
CA GLU A 81 22.22 -1.34 -9.83
C GLU A 81 21.82 -0.24 -10.83
N GLU A 82 20.52 0.04 -10.94
CA GLU A 82 19.96 1.00 -11.88
C GLU A 82 18.99 1.98 -11.19
N ASP A 83 18.92 3.19 -11.72
CA ASP A 83 17.95 4.19 -11.30
C ASP A 83 16.53 3.72 -11.64
N CYS A 84 15.64 3.79 -10.65
CA CYS A 84 14.25 3.40 -10.80
C CYS A 84 13.32 4.52 -10.36
N THR A 85 12.38 4.90 -11.23
CA THR A 85 11.31 5.83 -10.84
C THR A 85 10.13 5.05 -10.28
N LEU A 86 9.80 5.29 -9.02
CA LEU A 86 8.56 4.80 -8.44
C LEU A 86 7.43 5.76 -8.77
N HIS A 87 6.41 5.23 -9.43
CA HIS A 87 5.18 5.96 -9.74
C HIS A 87 4.05 5.66 -8.76
N GLN A 88 4.16 4.55 -8.01
CA GLN A 88 3.14 4.08 -7.10
C GLN A 88 3.73 3.49 -5.83
N ILE A 89 2.99 3.58 -4.72
CA ILE A 89 3.24 2.82 -3.49
C ILE A 89 1.96 2.07 -3.13
N GLY A 90 2.07 0.76 -2.97
CA GLY A 90 1.00 -0.10 -2.45
C GLY A 90 1.34 -0.62 -1.06
N ILE A 91 0.40 -0.49 -0.12
CA ILE A 91 0.47 -1.10 1.22
C ILE A 91 -0.44 -2.31 1.24
N PHE A 92 0.09 -3.47 1.61
CA PHE A 92 -0.65 -4.73 1.64
C PHE A 92 -0.94 -5.14 3.07
N ALA A 93 -2.11 -5.74 3.25
CA ALA A 93 -2.58 -6.18 4.55
C ALA A 93 -3.33 -7.50 4.43
N ARG A 94 -3.46 -8.19 5.56
CA ARG A 94 -4.21 -9.43 5.71
C ARG A 94 -5.18 -9.28 6.88
N LEU A 95 -6.38 -9.82 6.72
CA LEU A 95 -7.35 -9.99 7.79
C LEU A 95 -7.23 -11.38 8.41
N ASP A 96 -7.01 -11.45 9.72
CA ASP A 96 -6.91 -12.70 10.49
C ASP A 96 -5.95 -13.72 9.85
N GLU A 97 -6.47 -14.78 9.21
CA GLU A 97 -5.73 -15.79 8.45
C GLU A 97 -6.01 -15.82 6.95
N ASN A 98 -6.70 -14.80 6.44
CA ASN A 98 -7.04 -14.68 5.03
C ASN A 98 -5.81 -14.30 4.17
N PRO A 99 -5.86 -14.52 2.84
CA PRO A 99 -4.84 -14.04 1.93
C PRO A 99 -4.61 -12.53 2.05
N GLU A 100 -3.38 -12.09 1.74
CA GLU A 100 -3.10 -10.66 1.66
C GLU A 100 -3.83 -9.99 0.50
N GLY A 101 -4.16 -8.72 0.69
CA GLY A 101 -4.72 -7.85 -0.34
C GLY A 101 -4.14 -6.46 -0.24
N LEU A 102 -4.26 -5.71 -1.32
CA LEU A 102 -3.86 -4.31 -1.37
C LEU A 102 -4.84 -3.50 -0.49
N LEU A 103 -4.30 -2.69 0.42
CA LEU A 103 -5.06 -1.85 1.33
C LEU A 103 -5.12 -0.42 0.79
N VAL A 104 -3.96 0.20 0.59
CA VAL A 104 -3.84 1.60 0.15
C VAL A 104 -2.90 1.70 -1.03
N LYS A 105 -3.21 2.61 -1.94
CA LYS A 105 -2.38 2.99 -3.07
C LYS A 105 -2.12 4.49 -3.09
N ARG A 106 -0.87 4.87 -3.35
CA ARG A 106 -0.41 6.25 -3.60
C ARG A 106 0.28 6.32 -4.95
#